data_AF-A0A2P5VSP1-F1
#
_entry.id   AF-A0A2P5VSP1-F1
#
_cell.length_a   1.000
_cell.length_b   1.000
_cell.length_c   1.000
_cell.angle_alpha   90.00
_cell.angle_beta   90.00
_cell.angle_gamma   90.00
#
_symmetry.space_group_name_H-M   'P 1'
#
loop_
_entity.id
_entity.type
_entity.pdbx_description
1 polymer ?
#
loop_
_entity_poly.entity_id
_entity_poly.type
_entity_poly.pdbx_seq_one_letter_code
_entity_poly.pdbx_strand_id
1 'polypeptide(L)' 'MNMAVAAVELALANLLYKFDWEMPTKMNEANLNFDATPGIVIHKKDALILVARKIND' A
#
# COMPACT_ATOMS: atom_id res chain seq x y z
N MET A 1 -5.56 -16.13 14.69
CA MET A 1 -4.56 -15.09 14.36
C MET A 1 -3.66 -15.49 13.19
N ASN A 2 -3.17 -16.74 13.15
CA ASN A 2 -2.25 -17.23 12.11
C ASN A 2 -2.72 -17.04 10.66
N MET A 3 -3.99 -17.32 10.35
CA MET A 3 -4.50 -17.17 8.98
C MET A 3 -4.50 -15.71 8.50
N ALA A 4 -4.78 -14.75 9.38
CA ALA A 4 -4.79 -13.33 9.02
C ALA A 4 -3.37 -12.81 8.74
N VAL A 5 -2.39 -13.21 9.56
CA VAL A 5 -0.98 -12.85 9.36
C VAL A 5 -0.47 -13.44 8.06
N ALA A 6 -0.69 -14.74 7.82
CA ALA A 6 -0.27 -15.41 6.60
C ALA A 6 -0.89 -14.78 5.33
N ALA A 7 -2.16 -14.36 5.39
CA ALA A 7 -2.81 -13.67 4.28
C ALA A 7 -2.17 -12.32 3.97
N VAL A 8 -1.85 -11.53 5.01
CA VAL A 8 -1.19 -10.22 4.86
C VAL A 8 0.24 -10.39 4.32
N GLU A 9 1.02 -11.32 4.88
CA GLU A 9 2.38 -11.60 4.43
C GLU A 9 2.42 -12.06 2.96
N LEU A 10 1.54 -12.99 2.58
CA LEU A 10 1.46 -13.47 1.21
C LEU A 10 1.06 -12.36 0.23
N ALA A 11 0.07 -11.54 0.60
CA ALA A 11 -0.34 -10.41 -0.22
C ALA A 11 0.81 -9.40 -0.41
N LEU A 12 1.49 -9.03 0.67
CA LEU A 12 2.62 -8.10 0.62
C LEU A 12 3.80 -8.67 -0.17
N ALA A 13 4.15 -9.94 0.02
CA ALA A 13 5.22 -10.59 -0.73
C ALA A 13 4.94 -10.57 -2.23
N ASN A 14 3.71 -10.88 -2.65
CA ASN A 14 3.34 -10.83 -4.07
C ASN A 14 3.44 -9.41 -4.66
N LEU A 15 3.02 -8.39 -3.91
CA LEU A 15 3.06 -7.00 -4.36
C LEU A 15 4.48 -6.45 -4.42
N LEU A 16 5.31 -6.72 -3.40
CA LEU A 16 6.67 -6.17 -3.29
C LEU A 16 7.71 -6.96 -4.09
N TYR A 17 7.49 -8.25 -4.35
CA TYR A 17 8.43 -9.05 -5.13
C TYR A 17 8.31 -8.81 -6.64
N LYS A 18 7.11 -8.46 -7.12
CA LYS A 18 6.83 -8.32 -8.56
C LYS A 18 6.92 -6.88 -9.05
N PHE A 19 6.71 -5.91 -8.17
CA PHE A 19 6.58 -4.52 -8.56
C PHE A 19 7.43 -3.59 -7.70
N ASP A 20 8.13 -2.69 -8.38
CA ASP A 20 8.60 -1.44 -7.81
C ASP A 20 7.42 -0.46 -7.80
N TRP A 21 7.11 0.07 -6.62
CA TRP A 21 5.98 0.97 -6.45
C TRP A 21 6.45 2.42 -6.48
N GLU A 22 5.83 3.22 -7.33
CA GLU A 22 6.17 4.62 -7.52
C GLU A 22 4.96 5.52 -7.29
N MET A 23 5.21 6.77 -6.89
CA MET A 23 4.16 7.78 -6.81
C MET A 23 3.75 8.22 -8.22
N PRO A 24 2.46 8.48 -8.48
CA PRO A 24 2.04 9.13 -9.72
C PRO A 24 2.78 10.45 -9.94
N THR A 25 3.02 10.84 -11.20
CA THR A 25 3.85 12.01 -11.58
C THR A 25 3.47 13.34 -10.92
N LYS A 26 2.23 13.48 -10.43
CA LYS A 26 1.70 14.69 -9.77
C LYS A 26 1.58 14.56 -8.26
N MET A 27 2.04 13.45 -7.67
CA MET A 27 1.94 13.18 -6.25
C MET A 27 3.33 13.07 -5.66
N ASN A 28 3.59 13.81 -4.58
CA ASN A 28 4.79 13.64 -3.77
C ASN A 28 4.43 13.09 -2.39
N GLU A 29 5.43 12.66 -1.63
CA GLU A 29 5.25 12.11 -0.29
C GLU A 29 4.61 13.11 0.68
N ALA A 30 4.92 14.40 0.53
CA ALA A 30 4.33 15.47 1.33
C ALA A 30 2.84 15.71 1.02
N ASN A 31 2.31 15.17 -0.08
CA ASN A 31 0.89 15.22 -0.42
C ASN A 31 0.10 14.01 0.12
N LEU A 32 0.76 13.04 0.77
CA LEU A 32 0.07 11.92 1.38
C LEU A 32 -0.66 12.35 2.64
N ASN A 33 -1.97 12.09 2.69
CA ASN A 33 -2.73 12.27 3.91
C ASN A 33 -2.52 11.10 4.87
N PHE A 34 -1.91 11.35 6.02
CA PHE A 34 -1.72 10.34 7.08
C PHE A 34 -2.81 10.37 8.16
N ASP A 35 -3.81 11.24 8.02
CA ASP A 35 -5.01 11.20 8.85
C ASP A 35 -5.67 9.82 8.76
N ALA A 36 -6.24 9.39 9.88
CA ALA A 36 -7.00 8.17 9.97
C ALA A 36 -8.47 8.45 10.32
N THR A 37 -9.35 7.60 9.82
CA THR A 37 -10.77 7.60 10.18
C THR A 37 -10.96 6.74 11.42
N PRO A 38 -11.48 7.30 12.54
CA PRO A 38 -11.72 6.53 13.76
C PRO A 38 -12.84 5.50 13.58
N GLY A 39 -12.70 4.33 14.20
CA GLY A 39 -13.64 3.22 14.12
C GLY A 39 -13.16 2.00 14.90
N ILE A 40 -13.86 0.86 14.78
CA ILE A 40 -13.44 -0.42 15.39
C ILE A 40 -12.07 -0.86 14.83
N VAL A 41 -11.82 -0.55 13.55
CA VAL A 41 -10.52 -0.68 12.90
C VAL A 41 -10.14 0.70 12.36
N ILE A 42 -8.85 1.03 12.46
CA ILE A 42 -8.32 2.30 11.98
C ILE A 42 -8.05 2.18 10.48
N HIS A 43 -8.69 3.03 9.68
CA HIS A 43 -8.47 3.12 8.23
C HIS A 43 -7.84 4.45 7.86
N LYS A 44 -6.98 4.48 6.84
CA LYS A 44 -6.48 5.74 6.27
C LYS A 44 -7.66 6.54 5.73
N LYS A 45 -7.66 7.86 5.95
CA LYS A 45 -8.73 8.75 5.50
C LYS A 45 -8.89 8.76 3.97
N ASP A 46 -7.76 8.74 3.26
CA ASP A 46 -7.71 8.66 1.80
C ASP A 46 -6.98 7.39 1.36
N ALA A 47 -7.39 6.82 0.23
CA ALA A 47 -6.70 5.66 -0.35
C ALA A 47 -5.26 6.00 -0.73
N LEU A 48 -4.33 5.06 -0.50
CA LEU A 48 -2.97 5.16 -1.03
C LEU A 48 -2.99 4.80 -2.52
N ILE A 49 -2.55 5.73 -3.38
CA ILE A 49 -2.49 5.54 -4.83
C ILE A 49 -1.03 5.43 -5.26
N LEU A 50 -0.69 4.32 -5.90
CA LEU A 50 0.66 4.04 -6.40
C LEU A 50 0.58 3.48 -7.82
N VAL A 51 1.65 3.65 -8.58
CA VAL A 51 1.85 3.03 -9.89
C VAL A 51 2.78 1.83 -9.70
N ALA A 52 2.36 0.68 -10.22
CA ALA A 52 3.16 -0.54 -10.20
C ALA A 52 4.05 -0.61 -11.45
N ARG A 53 5.37 -0.62 -11.26
CA ARG A 53 6.35 -0.91 -12.32
C ARG A 53 6.88 -2.32 -12.13
N LYS A 54 6.86 -3.15 -13.16
CA LYS A 54 7.35 -4.53 -13.05
C LYS A 54 8.88 -4.55 -12.87
N ILE A 55 9.35 -5.36 -11.94
CA ILE A 55 10.79 -5.62 -11.77
C ILE A 55 11.19 -6.63 -12.85
N ASN A 56 12.06 -6.21 -13.78
CA ASN A 56 12.55 -6.93 -14.98
C ASN A 56 11.57 -6.97 -16.17
N ASP A 57 11.58 -5.92 -16.98
CA ASP A 57 11.04 -5.95 -18.35
C ASP A 57 11.96 -6.72 -19.31
#